data_AF-A0A317K157-F1
#
_entry.id   AF-A0A317K157-F1
#
_cell.length_a   1.000
_cell.length_b   1.000
_cell.length_c   1.000
_cell.angle_alpha   90.00
_cell.angle_beta   90.00
_cell.angle_gamma   90.00
#
_symmetry.space_group_name_H-M   'P 1'
#
loop_
_entity.id
_entity.type
_entity.pdbx_description
1 polymer ?
#
loop_
_entity_poly.entity_id
_entity_poly.type
_entity_poly.pdbx_seq_one_letter_code
_entity_poly.pdbx_strand_id
1 'polypeptide(L)'
;MVAALNERVRALRYAANRVSLTPLLVRVGIFVTVLVGFLVAYPVEVFTARSLLALTVVAVLPAVGPRRVWPAFAALVMVGGWLLAAAGFDRPVALWRLLAVAALLYLAHSLCALAALLPFDALVDPDLIARWLTRAGAVVLASAVLGILLVWLGEAGGGRGFQTVTVAGLLVAVGLSALLGWLIRRR
;
A
#
# COMPACT_ATOMS: atom_id res chain seq x y z
N MET A 1 -36.65 21.34 4.78
CA MET A 1 -35.31 21.14 4.16
C MET A 1 -34.17 21.65 5.04
N VAL A 2 -34.23 22.88 5.58
CA VAL A 2 -33.18 23.47 6.45
C VAL A 2 -32.97 22.71 7.77
N ALA A 3 -34.04 22.22 8.40
CA ALA A 3 -33.95 21.44 9.65
C ALA A 3 -33.17 20.12 9.49
N ALA A 4 -33.44 19.37 8.41
CA ALA A 4 -32.72 18.14 8.08
C ALA A 4 -31.23 18.40 7.74
N LEU A 5 -30.91 19.56 7.16
CA LEU A 5 -29.53 19.97 6.92
C LEU A 5 -28.81 20.26 8.24
N ASN A 6 -29.47 20.96 9.17
CA ASN A 6 -28.92 21.28 10.49
C ASN A 6 -28.72 20.03 11.36
N GLU A 7 -29.61 19.04 11.29
CA GLU A 7 -29.40 17.75 11.96
C GLU A 7 -28.22 16.98 11.38
N ARG A 8 -28.06 16.95 10.05
CA ARG A 8 -26.89 16.34 9.40
C ARG A 8 -25.59 17.04 9.78
N VAL A 9 -25.59 18.36 9.84
CA VAL A 9 -24.43 19.17 10.27
C VAL A 9 -24.10 18.93 11.75
N ARG A 10 -25.11 18.82 12.62
CA ARG A 10 -24.90 18.49 14.04
C ARG A 10 -24.40 17.07 14.22
N ALA A 11 -24.95 16.09 13.49
CA ALA A 11 -24.48 14.72 13.49
C ALA A 11 -23.04 14.60 13.00
N LEU A 12 -22.69 15.34 11.92
CA LEU A 12 -21.32 15.44 11.42
C LEU A 12 -20.37 16.09 12.43
N ARG A 13 -20.79 17.18 13.10
CA ARG A 13 -20.00 17.82 14.16
C ARG A 13 -19.82 16.92 15.39
N TYR A 14 -20.85 16.18 15.78
CA TYR A 14 -20.79 15.28 16.92
C TYR A 14 -19.90 14.06 16.62
N ALA A 15 -19.95 13.54 15.39
CA ALA A 15 -19.03 12.52 14.91
C ALA A 15 -17.59 13.04 14.84
N ALA A 16 -17.38 14.27 14.34
CA ALA A 16 -16.06 14.89 14.25
C ALA A 16 -15.43 15.15 15.63
N ASN A 17 -16.21 15.58 16.62
CA ASN A 17 -15.72 15.78 18.00
C ASN A 17 -15.41 14.46 18.73
N ARG A 18 -15.90 13.32 18.22
CA ARG A 18 -15.56 11.98 18.71
C ARG A 18 -14.35 11.36 18.01
N VAL A 19 -13.83 11.99 16.95
CA VAL A 19 -12.64 11.47 16.25
C VAL A 19 -11.43 11.67 17.15
N SER A 20 -10.90 10.56 17.63
CA SER A 20 -9.62 10.55 18.31
C SER A 20 -8.50 10.86 17.31
N LEU A 21 -7.47 11.57 17.79
CA LEU A 21 -6.36 12.03 16.95
C LEU A 21 -5.58 10.85 16.35
N THR A 22 -5.52 9.73 17.05
CA THR A 22 -4.69 8.58 16.68
C THR A 22 -5.17 7.84 15.41
N PRO A 23 -6.43 7.39 15.28
CA PRO A 23 -6.95 6.83 14.03
C PRO A 23 -6.88 7.81 12.85
N LEU A 24 -7.01 9.12 13.11
CA LEU A 24 -6.84 10.15 12.09
C LEU A 24 -5.39 10.17 11.58
N LEU A 25 -4.41 10.17 12.48
CA LEU A 25 -2.99 10.08 12.11
C LEU A 25 -2.67 8.83 11.30
N VAL A 26 -3.24 7.66 11.66
CA VAL A 26 -3.04 6.43 10.89
C VAL A 26 -3.58 6.60 9.45
N ARG A 27 -4.75 7.23 9.28
CA ARG A 27 -5.33 7.49 7.95
C ARG A 27 -4.52 8.48 7.14
N VAL A 28 -4.00 9.54 7.76
CA VAL A 28 -3.04 10.46 7.14
C VAL A 28 -1.78 9.70 6.73
N GLY A 29 -1.28 8.80 7.58
CA GLY A 29 -0.16 7.92 7.29
C GLY A 29 -0.41 7.03 6.06
N ILE A 30 -1.60 6.44 5.93
CA ILE A 30 -2.00 5.68 4.72
C ILE A 30 -1.92 6.58 3.49
N PHE A 31 -2.57 7.74 3.53
CA PHE A 31 -2.60 8.68 2.41
C PHE A 31 -1.19 9.08 1.96
N VAL A 32 -0.35 9.52 2.91
CA VAL A 32 1.03 9.94 2.63
C VAL A 32 1.85 8.77 2.07
N THR A 33 1.75 7.60 2.67
CA THR A 33 2.51 6.41 2.22
C THR A 33 2.12 6.01 0.80
N VAL A 34 0.83 6.02 0.47
CA VAL A 34 0.33 5.68 -0.87
C VAL A 34 0.71 6.76 -1.88
N LEU A 35 0.58 8.04 -1.52
CA LEU A 35 0.95 9.15 -2.40
C LEU A 35 2.45 9.13 -2.71
N VAL A 36 3.31 8.99 -1.70
CA VAL A 36 4.76 8.84 -1.89
C VAL A 36 5.06 7.60 -2.73
N GLY A 37 4.34 6.49 -2.49
CA GLY A 37 4.41 5.30 -3.33
C GLY A 37 4.15 5.60 -4.80
N PHE A 38 3.11 6.35 -5.14
CA PHE A 38 2.84 6.78 -6.51
C PHE A 38 3.93 7.68 -7.08
N LEU A 39 4.45 8.62 -6.29
CA LEU A 39 5.53 9.51 -6.73
C LEU A 39 6.83 8.74 -7.04
N VAL A 40 7.10 7.67 -6.31
CA VAL A 40 8.25 6.80 -6.55
C VAL A 40 8.01 5.84 -7.71
N ALA A 41 6.78 5.35 -7.89
CA ALA A 41 6.43 4.39 -8.94
C ALA A 41 6.39 5.03 -10.34
N TYR A 42 5.79 6.21 -10.46
CA TYR A 42 5.55 6.83 -11.76
C TYR A 42 6.78 7.61 -12.28
N PRO A 43 6.94 7.68 -13.62
CA PRO A 43 7.94 8.54 -14.24
C PRO A 43 7.47 10.01 -14.19
N VAL A 44 8.42 10.96 -14.12
CA VAL A 44 8.12 12.39 -13.91
C VAL A 44 7.37 13.01 -15.09
N GLU A 45 7.55 12.42 -16.28
CA GLU A 45 6.90 12.72 -17.54
C GLU A 45 5.37 12.56 -17.45
N VAL A 46 4.89 11.72 -16.52
CA VAL A 46 3.47 11.49 -16.30
C VAL A 46 2.88 12.50 -15.30
N PHE A 47 3.68 13.32 -14.62
CA PHE A 47 3.20 14.30 -13.62
C PHE A 47 2.69 15.59 -14.26
N THR A 48 1.46 15.51 -14.78
CA THR A 48 0.64 16.67 -15.15
C THR A 48 -0.28 17.04 -13.98
N ALA A 49 -0.83 18.26 -13.98
CA ALA A 49 -1.78 18.67 -12.93
C ALA A 49 -2.99 17.72 -12.82
N ARG A 50 -3.48 17.19 -13.94
CA ARG A 50 -4.61 16.26 -13.98
C ARG A 50 -4.24 14.89 -13.39
N SER A 51 -3.08 14.35 -13.74
CA SER A 51 -2.65 13.04 -13.21
C SER A 51 -2.26 13.12 -11.73
N LEU A 52 -1.61 14.20 -11.29
CA LEU A 52 -1.33 14.43 -9.86
C LEU A 52 -2.63 14.51 -9.05
N LEU A 53 -3.64 15.21 -9.56
CA LEU A 53 -4.96 15.24 -8.93
C LEU A 53 -5.60 13.85 -8.89
N ALA A 54 -5.55 13.09 -9.99
CA ALA A 54 -6.07 11.73 -10.03
C ALA A 54 -5.35 10.79 -9.04
N LEU A 55 -4.01 10.81 -8.99
CA LEU A 55 -3.20 10.02 -8.05
C LEU A 55 -3.50 10.41 -6.61
N THR A 56 -3.69 11.70 -6.33
CA THR A 56 -4.10 12.19 -5.02
C THR A 56 -5.47 11.63 -4.64
N VAL A 57 -6.45 11.67 -5.54
CA VAL A 57 -7.79 11.08 -5.32
C VAL A 57 -7.67 9.58 -5.03
N VAL A 58 -6.89 8.84 -5.81
CA VAL A 58 -6.67 7.41 -5.58
C VAL A 58 -6.00 7.15 -4.22
N ALA A 59 -5.04 7.97 -3.80
CA ALA A 59 -4.38 7.83 -2.51
C ALA A 59 -5.32 8.09 -1.31
N VAL A 60 -6.38 8.89 -1.50
CA VAL A 60 -7.41 9.13 -0.48
C VAL A 60 -8.31 7.89 -0.27
N LEU A 61 -8.57 7.11 -1.33
CA LEU A 61 -9.48 5.96 -1.25
C LEU A 61 -9.15 4.95 -0.14
N PRO A 62 -7.91 4.41 -0.02
CA PRO A 62 -7.56 3.49 1.06
C PRO A 62 -7.54 4.17 2.44
N ALA A 63 -7.23 5.47 2.51
CA ALA A 63 -7.24 6.24 3.76
C ALA A 63 -8.66 6.42 4.32
N VAL A 64 -9.67 6.53 3.45
CA VAL A 64 -11.08 6.67 3.86
C VAL A 64 -11.72 5.30 4.09
N GLY A 65 -11.46 4.33 3.20
CA GLY A 65 -12.08 3.01 3.24
C GLY A 65 -11.09 1.84 3.34
N PRO A 66 -10.37 1.67 4.46
CA PRO A 66 -9.32 0.65 4.60
C PRO A 66 -9.85 -0.80 4.55
N ARG A 67 -11.14 -1.04 4.84
CA ARG A 67 -11.77 -2.37 4.85
C ARG A 67 -12.29 -2.84 3.48
N ARG A 68 -12.19 -2.02 2.44
CA ARG A 68 -12.78 -2.29 1.11
C ARG A 68 -11.69 -2.73 0.12
N VAL A 69 -12.07 -2.82 -1.15
CA VAL A 69 -11.17 -3.10 -2.28
C VAL A 69 -10.14 -1.99 -2.55
N TRP A 70 -10.25 -0.83 -1.88
CA TRP A 70 -9.44 0.35 -2.15
C TRP A 70 -7.93 0.18 -1.92
N PRO A 71 -7.45 -0.48 -0.84
CA PRO A 71 -6.02 -0.74 -0.69
C PRO A 71 -5.46 -1.63 -1.82
N ALA A 72 -6.23 -2.63 -2.26
CA ALA A 72 -5.83 -3.47 -3.37
C ALA A 72 -5.81 -2.69 -4.69
N PHE A 73 -6.84 -1.87 -4.94
CA PHE A 73 -6.88 -1.00 -6.12
C PHE A 73 -5.68 -0.03 -6.15
N ALA A 74 -5.39 0.65 -5.03
CA ALA A 74 -4.23 1.54 -4.94
C ALA A 74 -2.90 0.80 -5.14
N ALA A 75 -2.77 -0.43 -4.62
CA ALA A 75 -1.60 -1.27 -4.86
C ALA A 75 -1.44 -1.60 -6.35
N LEU A 76 -2.53 -1.97 -7.04
CA LEU A 76 -2.51 -2.22 -8.48
C LEU A 76 -2.11 -0.98 -9.28
N VAL A 77 -2.62 0.20 -8.93
CA VAL A 77 -2.23 1.47 -9.56
C VAL A 77 -0.74 1.75 -9.35
N MET A 78 -0.21 1.50 -8.14
CA MET A 78 1.20 1.72 -7.83
C MET A 78 2.11 0.77 -8.62
N VAL A 79 1.77 -0.51 -8.66
CA VAL A 79 2.48 -1.51 -9.46
C VAL A 79 2.38 -1.19 -10.96
N GLY A 80 1.21 -0.77 -11.43
CA GLY A 80 1.00 -0.32 -12.80
C GLY A 80 1.88 0.88 -13.18
N GLY A 81 2.00 1.87 -12.28
CA GLY A 81 2.92 3.00 -12.46
C GLY A 81 4.39 2.57 -12.54
N TRP A 82 4.81 1.64 -11.68
CA TRP A 82 6.17 1.09 -11.71
C TRP A 82 6.45 0.32 -13.00
N LEU A 83 5.51 -0.51 -13.46
CA LEU A 83 5.62 -1.25 -14.72
C LEU A 83 5.65 -0.30 -15.92
N LEU A 84 4.82 0.74 -15.92
CA LEU A 84 4.83 1.79 -16.93
C LEU A 84 6.20 2.47 -16.99
N ALA A 85 6.78 2.82 -15.84
CA ALA A 85 8.12 3.42 -15.78
C ALA A 85 9.20 2.46 -16.29
N ALA A 86 9.15 1.18 -15.92
CA ALA A 86 10.17 0.19 -16.26
C ALA A 86 10.11 -0.28 -17.73
N ALA A 87 8.91 -0.48 -18.28
CA ALA A 87 8.71 -1.05 -19.62
C ALA A 87 8.25 -0.02 -20.67
N GLY A 88 7.63 1.09 -20.26
CA GLY A 88 7.09 2.11 -21.18
C GLY A 88 7.99 3.31 -21.40
N PHE A 89 8.97 3.54 -20.51
CA PHE A 89 9.87 4.70 -20.56
C PHE A 89 11.36 4.30 -20.53
N ASP A 90 11.67 3.02 -20.78
CA ASP A 90 13.03 2.43 -20.74
C ASP A 90 13.86 2.82 -19.51
N ARG A 91 13.17 3.13 -18.40
CA ARG A 91 13.84 3.62 -17.20
C ARG A 91 14.46 2.43 -16.48
N PRO A 92 15.79 2.40 -16.28
CA PRO A 92 16.46 1.24 -15.70
C PRO A 92 15.85 0.88 -14.34
N VAL A 93 15.73 -0.43 -14.12
CA VAL A 93 15.23 -0.99 -12.85
C VAL A 93 16.32 -0.79 -11.80
N ALA A 94 16.20 0.30 -11.05
CA ALA A 94 17.10 0.59 -9.94
C ALA A 94 16.65 -0.18 -8.69
N LEU A 95 17.57 -0.90 -8.05
CA LEU A 95 17.32 -1.69 -6.84
C LEU A 95 16.66 -0.86 -5.73
N TRP A 96 17.16 0.35 -5.48
CA TRP A 96 16.59 1.24 -4.45
C TRP A 96 15.12 1.60 -4.75
N ARG A 97 14.76 1.78 -6.03
CA ARG A 97 13.39 2.14 -6.44
C ARG A 97 12.46 0.95 -6.28
N LEU A 98 12.93 -0.24 -6.63
CA LEU A 98 12.20 -1.50 -6.39
C LEU A 98 11.95 -1.71 -4.89
N LEU A 99 12.99 -1.60 -4.06
CA LEU A 99 12.88 -1.74 -2.61
C LEU A 99 11.97 -0.67 -1.99
N ALA A 100 12.06 0.58 -2.46
CA ALA A 100 11.20 1.66 -1.99
C ALA A 100 9.72 1.39 -2.32
N VAL A 101 9.40 0.99 -3.56
CA VAL A 101 8.01 0.64 -3.94
C VAL A 101 7.50 -0.55 -3.14
N ALA A 102 8.31 -1.60 -2.99
CA ALA A 102 7.93 -2.77 -2.18
C ALA A 102 7.67 -2.41 -0.71
N ALA A 103 8.55 -1.60 -0.11
CA ALA A 103 8.41 -1.12 1.26
C ALA A 103 7.15 -0.26 1.45
N LEU A 104 6.89 0.67 0.52
CA LEU A 104 5.71 1.55 0.56
C LEU A 104 4.41 0.77 0.36
N LEU A 105 4.39 -0.22 -0.54
CA LEU A 105 3.26 -1.15 -0.71
C LEU A 105 2.98 -1.92 0.59
N TYR A 106 4.00 -2.51 1.19
CA TYR A 106 3.86 -3.27 2.43
C TYR A 106 3.37 -2.37 3.56
N LEU A 107 3.99 -1.20 3.74
CA LEU A 107 3.61 -0.25 4.78
C LEU A 107 2.18 0.27 4.60
N ALA A 108 1.78 0.62 3.38
CA ALA A 108 0.42 1.05 3.08
C ALA A 108 -0.59 -0.05 3.41
N HIS A 109 -0.30 -1.30 3.05
CA HIS A 109 -1.15 -2.45 3.37
C HIS A 109 -1.25 -2.67 4.89
N SER A 110 -0.13 -2.67 5.60
CA SER A 110 -0.08 -2.83 7.05
C SER A 110 -0.80 -1.71 7.79
N LEU A 111 -0.71 -0.46 7.32
CA LEU A 111 -1.44 0.67 7.89
C LEU A 111 -2.95 0.57 7.60
N CYS A 112 -3.35 0.10 6.41
CA CYS A 112 -4.75 -0.18 6.11
C CYS A 112 -5.32 -1.28 7.02
N ALA A 113 -4.55 -2.34 7.25
CA ALA A 113 -4.93 -3.41 8.18
C ALA A 113 -5.10 -2.87 9.62
N LEU A 114 -4.19 -2.02 10.07
CA LEU A 114 -4.31 -1.35 11.37
C LEU A 114 -5.55 -0.46 11.43
N ALA A 115 -5.75 0.42 10.44
CA ALA A 115 -6.91 1.31 10.39
C ALA A 115 -8.24 0.56 10.26
N ALA A 116 -8.24 -0.63 9.66
CA ALA A 116 -9.40 -1.50 9.61
C ALA A 116 -9.78 -2.03 11.00
N LEU A 117 -8.86 -2.12 11.95
CA LEU A 117 -9.14 -2.57 13.32
C LEU A 117 -9.49 -1.43 14.28
N LEU A 118 -9.24 -0.17 13.90
CA LEU A 118 -9.45 0.99 14.76
C LEU A 118 -10.82 1.66 14.53
N PRO A 119 -11.71 1.66 15.56
CA PRO A 119 -12.83 2.59 15.62
C PRO A 119 -12.35 4.05 15.53
N PHE A 120 -13.20 4.95 15.02
CA PHE A 120 -12.84 6.37 14.89
C PHE A 120 -12.67 7.08 16.26
N ASP A 121 -13.31 6.56 17.29
CA ASP A 121 -13.30 7.03 18.68
C ASP A 121 -12.33 6.25 19.58
N ALA A 122 -11.53 5.34 19.01
CA ALA A 122 -10.61 4.51 19.78
C ALA A 122 -9.44 5.32 20.35
N LEU A 123 -9.33 5.35 21.68
CA LEU A 123 -8.12 5.76 22.36
C LEU A 123 -7.08 4.64 22.24
N VAL A 124 -6.11 4.84 21.35
CA VAL A 124 -5.04 3.87 21.08
C VAL A 124 -3.78 4.31 21.79
N ASP A 125 -3.19 3.41 22.56
CA ASP A 125 -1.88 3.58 23.17
C ASP A 125 -0.81 3.80 22.07
N PRO A 126 -0.03 4.90 22.08
CA PRO A 126 1.02 5.15 21.10
C PRO A 126 2.06 4.02 21.03
N ASP A 127 2.29 3.29 22.12
CA ASP A 127 3.21 2.16 22.12
C ASP A 127 2.73 1.02 21.20
N LEU A 128 1.43 0.85 21.04
CA LEU A 128 0.87 -0.13 20.10
C LEU A 128 1.29 0.21 18.66
N ILE A 129 1.21 1.49 18.30
CA ILE A 129 1.59 1.95 16.96
C ILE A 129 3.09 1.79 16.76
N ALA A 130 3.89 2.15 17.76
CA ALA A 130 5.34 1.95 17.71
C ALA A 130 5.70 0.47 17.50
N ARG A 131 5.10 -0.45 18.27
CA ARG A 131 5.30 -1.90 18.12
C ARG A 131 4.83 -2.42 16.75
N TRP A 132 3.75 -1.87 16.21
CA TRP A 132 3.26 -2.22 14.88
C TRP A 132 4.22 -1.78 13.78
N LEU A 133 4.71 -0.54 13.87
CA LEU A 133 5.67 0.03 12.92
C LEU A 133 7.04 -0.64 13.00
N THR A 134 7.53 -1.00 14.19
CA THR A 134 8.80 -1.74 14.33
C THR A 134 8.69 -3.13 13.74
N ARG A 135 7.57 -3.85 13.97
CA ARG A 135 7.31 -5.14 13.32
C ARG A 135 7.26 -4.98 11.80
N ALA A 136 6.55 -3.98 11.30
CA ALA A 136 6.46 -3.73 9.86
C ALA A 136 7.84 -3.42 9.26
N GLY A 137 8.63 -2.57 9.94
CA GLY A 137 10.01 -2.24 9.55
C GLY A 137 10.92 -3.47 9.55
N ALA A 138 10.81 -4.35 10.55
CA ALA A 138 11.57 -5.59 10.60
C ALA A 138 11.23 -6.53 9.43
N VAL A 139 9.94 -6.65 9.06
CA VAL A 139 9.53 -7.43 7.89
C VAL A 139 10.09 -6.82 6.60
N VAL A 140 9.96 -5.50 6.42
CA VAL A 140 10.53 -4.80 5.26
C VAL A 140 12.04 -5.00 5.17
N LEU A 141 12.76 -4.89 6.29
CA LEU A 141 14.21 -5.08 6.34
C LEU A 141 14.59 -6.52 5.98
N ALA A 142 13.93 -7.51 6.57
CA ALA A 142 14.19 -8.92 6.26
C ALA A 142 13.88 -9.23 4.79
N SER A 143 12.77 -8.73 4.25
CA SER A 143 12.41 -8.88 2.84
C SER A 143 13.41 -8.18 1.91
N ALA A 144 13.92 -6.99 2.29
CA ALA A 144 14.93 -6.29 1.52
C ALA A 144 16.25 -7.07 1.49
N VAL A 145 16.72 -7.57 2.64
CA VAL A 145 17.92 -8.41 2.72
C VAL A 145 17.76 -9.65 1.85
N LEU A 146 16.64 -10.38 1.98
CA LEU A 146 16.37 -11.54 1.15
C LEU A 146 16.31 -11.19 -0.34
N GLY A 147 15.66 -10.09 -0.70
CA GLY A 147 15.58 -9.61 -2.07
C GLY A 147 16.97 -9.30 -2.66
N ILE A 148 17.84 -8.64 -1.89
CA ILE A 148 19.23 -8.35 -2.28
C ILE A 148 20.02 -9.65 -2.49
N LEU A 149 19.91 -10.59 -1.54
CA LEU A 149 20.58 -11.89 -1.65
C LEU A 149 20.12 -12.68 -2.89
N LEU A 150 18.82 -12.64 -3.21
CA LEU A 150 18.26 -13.29 -4.40
C LEU A 150 18.76 -12.65 -5.70
N VAL A 151 18.82 -11.31 -5.76
CA VAL A 151 19.38 -10.60 -6.92
C VAL A 151 20.86 -10.97 -7.10
N TRP A 152 21.64 -10.94 -6.03
CA TRP A 152 23.06 -11.28 -6.05
C TRP A 152 23.32 -12.73 -6.50
N LEU A 153 22.54 -13.68 -5.98
CA LEU A 153 22.58 -15.09 -6.41
C LEU A 153 22.21 -15.24 -7.90
N GLY A 154 21.24 -14.46 -8.38
CA GLY A 154 20.82 -14.47 -9.78
C GLY A 154 21.92 -13.99 -10.74
N GLU A 155 22.68 -12.97 -10.35
CA GLU A 155 23.83 -12.48 -11.11
C GLU A 155 24.98 -13.48 -11.12
N ALA A 156 25.25 -14.14 -9.99
CA ALA A 156 26.26 -15.20 -9.89
C ALA A 156 25.95 -16.41 -10.79
N GLY A 157 24.68 -16.65 -11.12
CA GLY A 157 24.22 -17.72 -12.00
C GLY A 157 24.44 -17.51 -13.51
N GLY A 158 25.19 -16.47 -13.92
CA GLY A 158 25.57 -16.25 -15.33
C GLY A 158 24.51 -15.53 -16.18
N GLY A 159 23.63 -14.74 -15.57
CA GLY A 159 22.76 -13.76 -16.25
C GLY A 159 21.65 -14.34 -17.15
N ARG A 160 21.60 -15.66 -17.36
CA ARG A 160 20.47 -16.33 -18.03
C ARG A 160 19.33 -16.47 -17.03
N GLY A 161 18.52 -15.42 -16.91
CA GLY A 161 17.28 -15.47 -16.15
C GLY A 161 16.39 -16.58 -16.68
N PHE A 162 16.18 -17.65 -15.90
CA PHE A 162 15.30 -18.74 -16.27
C PHE A 162 13.85 -18.28 -16.15
N GLN A 163 13.34 -17.64 -17.21
CA GLN A 163 11.96 -17.14 -17.31
C GLN A 163 10.94 -18.22 -16.94
N THR A 164 11.23 -19.48 -17.28
CA THR A 164 10.42 -20.65 -16.91
C THR A 164 10.31 -20.85 -15.41
N VAL A 165 11.41 -20.66 -14.66
CA VAL A 165 11.44 -20.77 -13.19
C VAL A 165 10.65 -19.61 -12.56
N THR A 166 10.78 -18.39 -13.09
CA THR A 166 10.00 -17.23 -12.62
C THR A 166 8.50 -17.44 -12.85
N VAL A 167 8.12 -17.93 -14.04
CA VAL A 167 6.71 -18.25 -14.36
C VAL A 167 6.20 -19.38 -13.46
N ALA A 168 6.98 -20.44 -13.24
CA ALA A 168 6.61 -21.52 -12.34
C ALA A 168 6.42 -21.02 -10.90
N GLY A 169 7.34 -20.20 -10.39
CA GLY A 169 7.22 -19.58 -9.08
C GLY A 169 5.97 -18.71 -8.95
N LEU A 170 5.64 -17.93 -9.99
CA LEU A 170 4.42 -17.13 -10.03
C LEU A 170 3.16 -18.01 -10.01
N LEU A 171 3.12 -19.09 -10.78
CA LEU A 171 2.00 -20.03 -10.78
C LEU A 171 1.79 -20.67 -9.41
N VAL A 172 2.86 -21.05 -8.72
CA VAL A 172 2.79 -21.57 -7.35
C VAL A 172 2.23 -20.50 -6.39
N ALA A 173 2.73 -19.27 -6.46
CA ALA A 173 2.25 -18.17 -5.62
C ALA A 173 0.76 -17.86 -5.84
N VAL A 174 0.32 -17.83 -7.10
CA VAL A 174 -1.10 -17.64 -7.47
C VAL A 174 -1.95 -18.81 -6.96
N GLY A 175 -1.49 -20.05 -7.17
CA GLY A 175 -2.18 -21.25 -6.70
C GLY A 175 -2.35 -21.28 -5.18
N LEU A 176 -1.29 -20.97 -4.43
CA LEU A 176 -1.36 -20.86 -2.97
C LEU A 176 -2.30 -19.74 -2.52
N SER A 177 -2.28 -18.58 -3.18
CA SER A 177 -3.17 -17.47 -2.87
C SER A 177 -4.64 -17.83 -3.13
N ALA A 178 -4.93 -18.52 -4.23
CA ALA A 178 -6.26 -19.01 -4.56
C ALA A 178 -6.74 -20.06 -3.56
N LEU A 179 -5.86 -20.99 -3.16
CA LEU A 179 -6.13 -22.02 -2.17
C LEU A 179 -6.46 -21.40 -0.80
N LEU A 180 -5.66 -20.45 -0.34
CA LEU A 180 -5.91 -19.71 0.91
C LEU A 180 -7.25 -18.98 0.86
N GLY A 181 -7.54 -18.29 -0.25
CA GLY A 181 -8.82 -17.62 -0.45
C GLY A 181 -10.01 -18.59 -0.46
N TRP A 182 -9.86 -19.78 -1.03
CA TRP A 182 -10.88 -20.83 -0.99
C TRP A 182 -11.09 -21.38 0.42
N LEU A 183 -10.00 -21.68 1.15
CA LEU A 183 -10.07 -22.20 2.52
C LEU A 183 -10.77 -21.23 3.47
N ILE A 184 -10.53 -19.93 3.33
CA ILE A 184 -11.18 -18.90 4.16
C ILE A 184 -12.68 -18.80 3.87
N ARG A 185 -13.10 -18.91 2.59
CA ARG A 185 -14.52 -18.86 2.20
C ARG A 185 -15.31 -20.12 2.60
N ARG A 186 -14.62 -21.20 2.98
CA ARG A 186 -15.25 -22.46 3.38
C ARG A 186 -15.54 -22.54 4.89
N ARG A 187 -15.04 -21.59 5.68
CA ARG A 187 -15.37 -21.41 7.09
C ARG A 187 -16.48 -20.38 7.25
#